data_AF-A0A0A0EKP6-F1
#
_entry.id   AF-A0A0A0EKP6-F1
#
_cell.length_a   1.000
_cell.length_b   1.000
_cell.length_c   1.000
_cell.angle_alpha   90.00
_cell.angle_beta   90.00
_cell.angle_gamma   90.00
#
_symmetry.space_group_name_H-M   'P 1'
#
loop_
_entity.id
_entity.type
_entity.pdbx_description
1 polymer ?
#
loop_
_entity_poly.entity_id
_entity_poly.type
_entity_poly.pdbx_seq_one_letter_code
_entity_poly.pdbx_strand_id
1 'polypeptide(L)'
;EVNGSFYSVPSALARQNVDVRLTAHTLEVLHGNRRVASHLLLGRRGAYSTQREHMPAAHQAHREWTPQRLLDWGERIGPYTRQLIDHQLTHKPHPEMGYRACLGLLSLARRYGNARLEAAAERAVHLRAFTGRSVRNLLQQGLDQQPLPQRAAETTLPGDHENVRGADYYQPPQQELFDDAATHPESTAPATPGRHGPRPGRAMDAAGQPQPELR
;
A
#
# COMPACT_ATOMS: atom_id res chain seq x y z
N GLU A 1 -19.73 -3.69 29.35
CA GLU A 1 -20.95 -3.17 28.71
C GLU A 1 -22.00 -2.98 29.79
N VAL A 2 -22.80 -1.91 29.73
CA VAL A 2 -23.86 -1.65 30.72
C VAL A 2 -25.09 -1.12 29.99
N ASN A 3 -26.23 -1.77 30.19
CA ASN A 3 -27.52 -1.46 29.54
C ASN A 3 -27.46 -1.40 28.00
N GLY A 4 -26.57 -2.17 27.38
CA GLY A 4 -26.37 -2.15 25.92
C GLY A 4 -25.53 -0.99 25.42
N SER A 5 -24.95 -0.17 26.30
CA SER A 5 -23.98 0.89 25.95
C SER A 5 -22.57 0.50 26.39
N PHE A 6 -21.58 1.00 25.66
CA PHE A 6 -20.17 0.72 25.87
C PHE A 6 -19.47 1.92 26.51
N TYR A 7 -18.76 1.66 27.61
CA TYR A 7 -18.03 2.67 28.36
C TYR A 7 -16.55 2.26 28.43
N SER A 8 -15.65 3.19 28.14
CA SER A 8 -14.21 2.92 28.23
C SER A 8 -13.78 2.75 29.69
N VAL A 9 -12.78 1.91 29.94
CA VAL A 9 -12.14 1.74 31.26
C VAL A 9 -10.63 1.93 31.06
N PRO A 10 -9.88 2.48 32.05
CA PRO A 10 -8.43 2.57 31.97
C PRO A 10 -7.77 1.29 31.48
N SER A 11 -6.93 1.40 30.46
CA SER A 11 -6.28 0.24 29.82
C SER A 11 -5.43 -0.60 30.77
N ALA A 12 -4.94 -0.01 31.86
CA ALA A 12 -4.26 -0.73 32.94
C ALA A 12 -5.14 -1.80 33.61
N LEU A 13 -6.46 -1.61 33.59
CA LEU A 13 -7.47 -2.52 34.14
C LEU A 13 -8.09 -3.42 33.07
N ALA A 14 -7.51 -3.46 31.87
CA ALA A 14 -7.96 -4.37 30.83
C ALA A 14 -7.87 -5.82 31.34
N ARG A 15 -8.95 -6.59 31.15
CA ARG A 15 -9.10 -7.98 31.62
C ARG A 15 -9.16 -8.16 33.15
N GLN A 16 -9.27 -7.09 33.93
CA GLN A 16 -9.52 -7.16 35.37
C GLN A 16 -11.02 -7.03 35.64
N ASN A 17 -11.49 -7.63 36.75
CA ASN A 17 -12.86 -7.47 37.20
C ASN A 17 -13.02 -6.08 37.82
N VAL A 18 -14.06 -5.36 37.42
CA VAL A 18 -14.40 -4.03 37.93
C VAL A 18 -15.86 -4.01 38.36
N ASP A 19 -16.13 -3.29 39.43
CA ASP A 19 -17.50 -3.06 39.89
C ASP A 19 -18.06 -1.82 39.20
N VAL A 20 -19.35 -1.82 38.92
CA VAL A 20 -20.02 -0.67 38.33
C VAL A 20 -21.14 -0.21 39.25
N ARG A 21 -21.09 1.07 39.62
CA ARG A 21 -22.17 1.73 40.36
C ARG A 21 -22.97 2.62 39.43
N LEU A 22 -24.27 2.41 39.40
CA LEU A 22 -25.21 3.18 38.60
C LEU A 22 -25.97 4.19 39.46
N THR A 23 -25.99 5.43 39.02
CA THR A 23 -26.82 6.52 39.55
C THR A 23 -27.80 6.96 38.46
N ALA A 24 -28.75 7.84 38.79
CA ALA A 24 -29.78 8.34 37.87
C ALA A 24 -29.22 8.82 36.50
N HIS A 25 -28.03 9.43 36.48
CA HIS A 25 -27.44 10.01 35.25
C HIS A 25 -25.98 9.63 35.03
N THR A 26 -25.39 8.83 35.92
CA THR A 26 -23.94 8.62 35.95
C THR A 26 -23.63 7.16 36.22
N LEU A 27 -22.63 6.66 35.48
CA LEU A 27 -22.05 5.35 35.64
C LEU A 27 -20.64 5.53 36.19
N GLU A 28 -20.39 4.97 37.36
CA GLU A 28 -19.08 4.98 37.99
C GLU A 28 -18.47 3.58 37.94
N VAL A 29 -17.21 3.49 37.52
CA VAL A 29 -16.45 2.24 37.53
C VAL A 29 -15.53 2.26 38.72
N LEU A 30 -15.54 1.18 39.50
CA LEU A 30 -14.74 0.99 40.70
C LEU A 30 -13.83 -0.23 40.55
N HIS A 31 -12.64 -0.13 41.14
CA HIS A 31 -11.69 -1.24 41.24
C HIS A 31 -11.11 -1.23 42.66
N GLY A 32 -11.30 -2.31 43.43
CA GLY A 32 -10.85 -2.38 44.82
C GLY A 32 -11.43 -1.26 45.69
N ASN A 33 -12.73 -0.99 45.58
CA ASN A 33 -13.45 0.07 46.30
C ASN A 33 -13.02 1.52 45.98
N ARG A 34 -12.17 1.74 44.96
CA ARG A 34 -11.76 3.07 44.48
C ARG A 34 -12.41 3.37 43.13
N ARG A 35 -12.99 4.56 42.98
CA ARG A 35 -13.52 5.03 41.68
C ARG A 35 -12.38 5.29 40.71
N VAL A 36 -12.41 4.60 39.58
CA VAL A 36 -11.38 4.66 38.52
C VAL A 36 -11.86 5.37 37.27
N ALA A 37 -13.18 5.41 37.03
CA ALA A 37 -13.78 6.14 35.93
C ALA A 37 -15.20 6.60 36.26
N SER A 38 -15.67 7.66 35.61
CA SER A 38 -17.04 8.17 35.73
C SER A 38 -17.55 8.65 34.39
N HIS A 39 -18.69 8.12 33.93
CA HIS A 39 -19.32 8.42 32.65
C HIS A 39 -20.74 8.91 32.83
N LEU A 40 -21.22 9.74 31.91
CA LEU A 40 -22.66 10.00 31.79
C LEU A 40 -23.37 8.76 31.27
N LEU A 41 -24.52 8.44 31.86
CA LEU A 41 -25.32 7.28 31.46
C LEU A 41 -25.94 7.54 30.07
N LEU A 42 -25.61 6.69 29.11
CA LEU A 42 -26.14 6.74 27.75
C LEU A 42 -27.47 5.99 27.69
N GLY A 43 -28.50 6.63 27.14
CA GLY A 43 -29.84 6.05 26.99
C GLY A 43 -30.06 5.27 25.68
N ARG A 44 -29.03 5.14 24.84
CA ARG A 44 -29.13 4.48 23.52
C ARG A 44 -28.29 3.20 23.51
N ARG A 45 -28.93 2.08 23.16
CA ARG A 45 -28.23 0.81 22.89
C ARG A 45 -27.25 0.99 21.72
N GLY A 46 -26.06 0.42 21.85
CA GLY A 46 -24.96 0.55 20.89
C GLY A 46 -24.16 1.85 20.99
N ALA A 47 -24.47 2.76 21.93
CA ALA A 47 -23.72 4.00 22.09
C ALA A 47 -22.40 3.80 22.84
N TYR A 48 -21.39 4.61 22.51
CA TYR A 48 -20.04 4.53 23.08
C TYR A 48 -19.71 5.82 23.85
N SER A 49 -19.23 5.68 25.10
CA SER A 49 -18.63 6.76 25.89
C SER A 49 -17.15 6.46 26.11
N THR A 50 -16.29 7.06 25.28
CA THR A 50 -14.85 6.82 25.30
C THR A 50 -14.11 8.03 25.85
N GLN A 51 -13.50 7.88 27.02
CA GLN A 51 -12.63 8.90 27.62
C GLN A 51 -11.19 8.73 27.14
N ARG A 52 -10.52 9.86 26.87
CA ARG A 52 -9.15 9.87 26.34
C ARG A 52 -8.15 9.29 27.34
N GLU A 53 -8.33 9.61 28.62
CA GLU A 53 -7.48 9.19 29.73
C GLU A 53 -7.42 7.66 29.89
N HIS A 54 -8.45 6.94 29.44
CA HIS A 54 -8.52 5.49 29.56
C HIS A 54 -7.71 4.74 28.51
N MET A 55 -7.38 5.42 27.43
CA MET A 55 -6.67 4.84 26.28
C MET A 55 -5.19 4.61 26.63
N PRO A 56 -4.53 3.55 26.13
CA PRO A 56 -3.11 3.30 26.41
C PRO A 56 -2.23 4.48 25.98
N ALA A 57 -1.19 4.79 26.76
CA ALA A 57 -0.28 5.92 26.48
C ALA A 57 0.33 5.88 25.07
N ALA A 58 0.64 4.69 24.53
CA ALA A 58 1.08 4.54 23.15
C ALA A 58 0.02 5.03 22.15
N HIS A 59 -1.25 4.68 22.37
CA HIS A 59 -2.36 5.08 21.51
C HIS A 59 -2.77 6.54 21.71
N GLN A 60 -2.54 7.11 22.91
CA GLN A 60 -2.65 8.55 23.17
C GLN A 60 -1.58 9.34 22.40
N ALA A 61 -0.31 8.93 22.46
CA ALA A 61 0.80 9.56 21.73
C ALA A 61 0.62 9.48 20.20
N HIS A 62 0.00 8.40 19.69
CA HIS A 62 -0.37 8.30 18.28
C HIS A 62 -1.46 9.30 17.87
N ARG A 63 -2.34 9.71 18.79
CA ARG A 63 -3.40 10.71 18.52
C ARG A 63 -2.94 12.17 18.66
N GLU A 64 -1.77 12.43 19.25
CA GLU A 64 -1.20 13.79 19.29
C GLU A 64 -0.72 14.29 17.92
N TRP A 65 -0.48 13.37 16.99
CA TRP A 65 -0.10 13.67 15.60
C TRP A 65 -1.32 13.70 14.70
N THR A 66 -1.98 14.86 14.65
CA THR A 66 -3.03 15.14 13.66
C THR A 66 -2.42 15.22 12.26
N PRO A 67 -3.20 14.96 11.19
CA PRO A 67 -2.67 15.03 9.81
C PRO A 67 -2.17 16.44 9.46
N GLN A 68 -2.84 17.49 9.93
CA GLN A 68 -2.35 18.86 9.84
C GLN A 68 -0.98 19.04 10.51
N ARG A 69 -0.81 18.54 11.74
CA ARG A 69 0.47 18.66 12.44
C ARG A 69 1.60 17.92 11.73
N LEU A 70 1.31 16.82 11.04
CA LEU A 70 2.28 16.10 10.21
C LEU A 70 2.67 16.92 8.97
N LEU A 71 1.71 17.59 8.33
CA LEU A 71 1.98 18.49 7.21
C LEU A 71 2.81 19.70 7.64
N ASP A 72 2.45 20.34 8.75
CA ASP A 72 3.20 21.48 9.33
C ASP A 72 4.62 21.06 9.71
N TRP A 73 4.78 19.85 10.25
CA TRP A 73 6.10 19.30 10.56
C TRP A 73 6.92 19.04 9.30
N GLY A 74 6.31 18.48 8.26
CA GLY A 74 6.97 18.29 6.96
C GLY A 74 7.42 19.61 6.36
N GLU A 75 6.57 20.64 6.41
CA GLU A 75 6.86 21.98 5.92
C GLU A 75 8.04 22.64 6.65
N ARG A 76 8.19 22.41 7.97
CA ARG A 76 9.36 22.89 8.72
C ARG A 76 10.67 22.23 8.32
N ILE A 77 10.62 21.03 7.74
CA ILE A 77 11.81 20.35 7.22
C ILE A 77 12.10 20.83 5.80
N GLY A 78 11.07 20.82 4.95
CA GLY A 78 11.15 21.34 3.59
C GLY A 78 9.97 20.94 2.69
N PRO A 79 9.90 21.53 1.49
CA PRO A 79 8.79 21.35 0.57
C PRO A 79 8.63 19.91 0.06
N TYR A 80 9.72 19.18 -0.17
CA TYR A 80 9.65 17.81 -0.67
C TYR A 80 9.21 16.83 0.41
N THR A 81 9.63 17.05 1.66
CA THR A 81 9.13 16.26 2.80
C THR A 81 7.63 16.48 2.99
N ARG A 82 7.15 17.73 2.92
CA ARG A 82 5.71 18.03 2.96
C ARG A 82 4.95 17.29 1.86
N GLN A 83 5.44 17.35 0.62
CA GLN A 83 4.80 16.68 -0.52
C GLN A 83 4.72 15.16 -0.32
N LEU A 84 5.77 14.55 0.23
CA LEU A 84 5.79 13.11 0.49
C LEU A 84 4.78 12.72 1.58
N ILE A 85 4.65 13.52 2.63
CA ILE A 85 3.65 13.32 3.69
C ILE A 85 2.24 13.47 3.15
N ASP A 86 1.98 14.53 2.37
CA ASP A 86 0.69 14.76 1.74
C ASP A 86 0.27 13.61 0.83
N HIS A 87 1.18 13.18 -0.06
CA HIS A 87 0.96 12.02 -0.90
C HIS A 87 0.68 10.76 -0.06
N GLN A 88 1.38 10.61 1.06
CA GLN A 88 1.24 9.43 1.89
C GLN A 88 -0.09 9.35 2.63
N LEU A 89 -0.66 10.50 3.01
CA LEU A 89 -1.97 10.61 3.63
C LEU A 89 -3.11 10.45 2.61
N THR A 90 -2.94 10.94 1.38
CA THR A 90 -3.99 10.98 0.35
C THR A 90 -4.10 9.68 -0.45
N HIS A 91 -2.98 9.04 -0.81
CA HIS A 91 -2.98 7.89 -1.73
C HIS A 91 -3.03 6.52 -1.06
N LYS A 92 -3.07 6.44 0.28
CA LYS A 92 -3.16 5.15 0.97
C LYS A 92 -4.62 4.71 1.12
N PRO A 93 -4.90 3.40 0.95
CA PRO A 93 -6.27 2.87 1.00
C PRO A 93 -6.91 3.00 2.39
N HIS A 94 -6.08 3.05 3.45
CA HIS A 94 -6.54 3.27 4.81
C HIS A 94 -5.76 4.43 5.44
N PRO A 95 -6.45 5.35 6.14
CA PRO A 95 -5.82 6.51 6.76
C PRO A 95 -4.73 6.08 7.76
N GLU A 96 -4.98 5.02 8.53
CA GLU A 96 -4.01 4.45 9.49
C GLU A 96 -2.67 4.07 8.85
N MET A 97 -2.67 3.60 7.60
CA MET A 97 -1.45 3.26 6.89
C MET A 97 -0.65 4.50 6.51
N GLY A 98 -1.34 5.57 6.11
CA GLY A 98 -0.73 6.87 5.85
C GLY A 98 -0.06 7.43 7.10
N TYR A 99 -0.76 7.41 8.24
CA TYR A 99 -0.22 7.85 9.53
C TYR A 99 1.02 7.05 9.94
N ARG A 100 0.96 5.71 9.88
CA ARG A 100 2.11 4.85 10.23
C ARG A 100 3.33 5.16 9.37
N ALA A 101 3.13 5.40 8.07
CA ALA A 101 4.22 5.77 7.18
C ALA A 101 4.82 7.14 7.53
N CYS A 102 3.99 8.14 7.84
CA CYS A 102 4.46 9.47 8.27
C CYS A 102 5.24 9.42 9.59
N LEU A 103 4.80 8.62 10.56
CA LEU A 103 5.55 8.39 11.80
C LEU A 103 6.90 7.69 11.55
N GLY A 104 6.94 6.81 10.54
CA GLY A 104 8.19 6.21 10.06
C GLY A 104 9.17 7.26 9.54
N LEU A 105 8.69 8.28 8.81
CA LEU A 105 9.52 9.40 8.33
C LEU A 105 10.03 10.26 9.49
N LEU A 106 9.19 10.51 10.49
CA LEU A 106 9.58 11.23 11.71
C LEU A 106 10.73 10.52 12.44
N SER A 107 10.69 9.19 12.51
CA SER A 107 11.77 8.37 13.06
C SER A 107 13.06 8.50 12.25
N LEU A 108 12.97 8.53 10.91
CA LEU A 108 14.13 8.74 10.03
C LEU A 108 14.73 10.13 10.20
N ALA A 109 13.91 11.17 10.33
CA ALA A 109 14.35 12.54 10.58
C ALA A 109 15.21 12.63 11.86
N ARG A 110 14.77 11.96 12.94
CA ARG A 110 15.51 11.89 14.20
C ARG A 110 16.84 11.15 14.09
N ARG A 111 16.92 10.14 13.21
CA ARG A 111 18.12 9.30 13.05
C ARG A 111 19.17 9.92 12.12
N TYR A 112 18.75 10.53 11.01
CA TYR A 112 19.65 11.02 9.96
C TYR A 112 19.74 12.55 9.89
N GLY A 113 18.84 13.27 10.56
CA GLY A 113 18.75 14.72 10.51
C GLY A 113 17.79 15.23 9.43
N ASN A 114 17.29 16.45 9.63
CA ASN A 114 16.28 17.06 8.76
C ASN A 114 16.83 17.36 7.35
N ALA A 115 18.05 17.88 7.24
CA ALA A 115 18.66 18.23 5.94
C ALA A 115 18.84 17.01 5.04
N ARG A 116 19.30 15.89 5.59
CA ARG A 116 19.47 14.63 4.86
C ARG A 116 18.12 14.03 4.45
N LEU A 117 17.11 14.16 5.30
CA LEU A 117 15.76 13.69 4.98
C LEU A 117 15.18 14.47 3.80
N GLU A 118 15.35 15.79 3.75
CA GLU A 118 14.84 16.62 2.66
C GLU A 118 15.50 16.27 1.32
N ALA A 119 16.83 16.11 1.29
CA ALA A 119 17.53 15.67 0.08
C ALA A 119 17.11 14.26 -0.38
N ALA A 120 16.87 13.34 0.56
CA ALA A 120 16.32 12.03 0.24
C ALA A 120 14.87 12.11 -0.27
N ALA A 121 14.05 13.02 0.28
CA ALA A 121 12.68 13.25 -0.14
C ALA A 121 12.63 13.87 -1.55
N GLU A 122 13.47 14.86 -1.83
CA GLU A 122 13.64 15.44 -3.17
C GLU A 122 13.96 14.35 -4.20
N ARG A 123 14.95 13.51 -3.92
CA ARG A 123 15.30 12.38 -4.79
C ARG A 123 14.15 11.38 -4.94
N ALA A 124 13.44 11.07 -3.86
CA ALA A 124 12.29 10.17 -3.91
C ALA A 124 11.16 10.73 -4.79
N VAL A 125 10.88 12.04 -4.71
CA VAL A 125 9.92 12.74 -5.57
C VAL A 125 10.36 12.68 -7.03
N HIS A 126 11.65 12.94 -7.31
CA HIS A 126 12.22 12.84 -8.66
C HIS A 126 12.06 11.45 -9.27
N LEU A 127 12.29 10.40 -8.48
CA LEU A 127 12.14 9.00 -8.89
C LEU A 127 10.68 8.49 -8.84
N ARG A 128 9.71 9.37 -8.50
CA ARG A 128 8.29 9.01 -8.30
C ARG A 128 8.10 7.89 -7.26
N ALA A 129 9.00 7.79 -6.30
CA ALA A 129 9.06 6.75 -5.28
C ALA A 129 8.57 7.26 -3.92
N PHE A 130 7.28 7.56 -3.80
CA PHE A 130 6.67 8.21 -2.62
C PHE A 130 6.45 7.30 -1.39
N THR A 131 7.25 6.24 -1.23
CA THR A 131 7.09 5.32 -0.10
C THR A 131 8.15 5.58 0.96
N GLY A 132 7.77 5.48 2.24
CA GLY A 132 8.73 5.59 3.34
C GLY A 132 9.84 4.52 3.31
N ARG A 133 9.61 3.38 2.64
CA ARG A 133 10.67 2.37 2.40
C ARG A 133 11.70 2.87 1.39
N SER A 134 11.26 3.50 0.30
CA SER A 134 12.15 4.09 -0.68
C SER A 134 13.03 5.17 -0.05
N VAL A 135 12.45 6.09 0.72
CA VAL A 135 13.20 7.14 1.44
C VAL A 135 14.23 6.54 2.41
N ARG A 136 13.84 5.51 3.17
CA ARG A 136 14.77 4.78 4.05
C ARG A 136 15.93 4.17 3.27
N ASN A 137 15.66 3.51 2.15
CA ASN A 137 16.70 2.88 1.33
C ASN A 137 17.66 3.93 0.76
N LEU A 138 17.15 5.07 0.29
CA LEU A 138 17.95 6.20 -0.19
C LEU A 138 18.91 6.71 0.91
N LEU A 139 18.39 6.90 2.13
CA LEU A 139 19.20 7.33 3.28
C LEU A 139 20.24 6.29 3.72
N GLN A 140 19.88 5.01 3.66
CA GLN A 140 20.79 3.91 4.01
C GLN A 140 21.95 3.79 3.03
N GLN A 141 21.70 3.99 1.74
CA GLN A 141 22.72 3.93 0.70
C GLN A 141 23.48 5.26 0.51
N GLY A 142 23.18 6.30 1.31
CA GLY A 142 23.83 7.60 1.21
C GLY A 142 23.55 8.32 -0.11
N LEU A 143 22.50 7.91 -0.82
CA LEU A 143 22.13 8.49 -2.12
C LEU A 143 21.67 9.94 -1.96
N ASP A 144 21.25 10.35 -0.76
CA ASP A 144 20.94 11.74 -0.44
C ASP A 144 22.11 12.72 -0.66
N GLN A 145 23.35 12.25 -0.69
CA GLN A 145 24.55 13.08 -0.85
C GLN A 145 25.08 13.12 -2.29
N GLN A 146 24.48 12.35 -3.20
CA GLN A 146 24.90 12.30 -4.59
C GLN A 146 24.17 13.38 -5.41
N PRO A 147 24.68 13.75 -6.60
CA PRO A 147 23.94 14.59 -7.53
C PRO A 147 22.62 13.90 -7.89
N LEU A 148 21.54 14.67 -7.99
CA LEU A 148 20.24 14.14 -8.42
C LEU A 148 20.40 13.46 -9.79
N PRO A 149 19.81 12.27 -9.99
CA PRO A 149 19.81 11.66 -11.31
C PRO A 149 19.12 12.62 -12.26
N GLN A 150 19.86 13.10 -13.27
CA GLN A 150 19.26 13.86 -14.36
C GLN A 150 18.11 13.02 -14.91
N ARG A 151 16.91 13.60 -14.93
CA ARG A 151 15.78 12.99 -15.64
C ARG A 151 16.30 12.79 -17.05
N ALA A 152 16.47 11.54 -17.47
CA ALA A 152 16.90 11.22 -18.81
C ALA A 152 15.97 12.05 -19.72
N ALA A 153 16.54 13.06 -20.38
CA ALA A 153 15.85 13.75 -21.44
C ALA A 153 15.34 12.63 -22.34
N GLU A 154 14.06 12.69 -22.72
CA GLU A 154 13.46 11.74 -23.66
C GLU A 154 14.46 11.59 -24.79
N THR A 155 15.15 10.45 -24.81
CA THR A 155 16.13 10.18 -25.86
C THR A 155 15.27 10.17 -27.10
N THR A 156 15.39 11.23 -27.92
CA THR A 156 14.77 11.27 -29.24
C THR A 156 15.18 9.97 -29.90
N LEU A 157 14.23 9.05 -30.06
CA LEU A 157 14.46 7.78 -30.72
C LEU A 157 15.07 8.12 -32.07
N PRO A 158 16.25 7.56 -32.43
CA PRO A 158 16.80 7.76 -33.75
C PRO A 158 15.73 7.36 -34.77
N GLY A 159 15.27 8.34 -35.56
CA GLY A 159 14.09 8.21 -36.42
C GLY A 159 14.24 7.20 -37.55
N ASP A 160 15.46 6.69 -37.79
CA ASP A 160 15.75 5.71 -38.82
C ASP A 160 16.63 4.58 -38.25
N HIS A 161 16.05 3.39 -38.18
CA HIS A 161 16.80 2.15 -38.00
C HIS A 161 16.47 1.24 -39.19
N GLU A 162 17.49 0.62 -39.78
CA GLU A 162 17.39 -0.28 -40.95
C GLU A 162 16.37 -1.42 -40.77
N ASN A 163 16.11 -1.81 -39.51
CA ASN A 163 15.19 -2.88 -39.15
C ASN A 163 13.74 -2.42 -38.92
N VAL A 164 13.45 -1.12 -38.99
CA VAL A 164 12.10 -0.59 -38.83
C VAL A 164 11.46 -0.51 -40.22
N ARG A 165 10.63 -1.50 -40.56
CA ARG A 165 9.82 -1.45 -41.77
C ARG A 165 8.63 -0.52 -41.53
N GLY A 166 8.42 0.43 -42.45
CA GLY A 166 7.37 1.44 -42.35
C GLY A 166 5.95 0.85 -42.28
N ALA A 167 4.98 1.68 -41.89
CA ALA A 167 3.58 1.28 -41.71
C ALA A 167 2.99 0.54 -42.94
N ASP A 168 3.44 0.91 -44.14
CA ASP A 168 3.04 0.32 -45.41
C ASP A 168 3.36 -1.19 -45.51
N TYR A 169 4.34 -1.71 -44.75
CA TYR A 169 4.69 -3.14 -44.74
C TYR A 169 3.58 -4.01 -44.14
N TYR A 170 2.77 -3.45 -43.23
CA TYR A 170 1.69 -4.19 -42.56
C TYR A 170 0.32 -3.95 -43.19
N GLN A 171 0.24 -3.16 -44.26
CA GLN A 171 -1.02 -2.87 -44.91
C GLN A 171 -1.37 -4.02 -45.86
N PRO A 172 -2.41 -4.82 -45.59
CA PRO A 172 -2.79 -5.91 -46.48
C PRO A 172 -3.24 -5.32 -47.83
N PRO A 173 -2.85 -5.94 -48.96
CA PRO A 173 -3.26 -5.46 -50.28
C PRO A 173 -4.79 -5.46 -50.35
N GLN A 174 -5.36 -4.30 -50.68
CA GLN A 174 -6.77 -4.14 -50.93
C GLN A 174 -7.12 -4.98 -52.15
N GLN A 175 -7.98 -5.97 -51.93
CA GLN A 175 -8.43 -6.92 -52.92
C GLN A 175 -9.42 -6.20 -53.84
N GLU A 176 -8.94 -5.72 -54.98
CA GLU A 176 -9.81 -5.24 -56.06
C GLU A 176 -10.22 -6.42 -56.95
N LEU A 177 -11.53 -6.45 -57.16
CA LEU A 177 -12.34 -7.39 -57.92
C LEU A 177 -11.85 -7.52 -59.37
N PHE A 178 -11.98 -8.71 -59.97
CA PHE A 178 -12.94 -9.05 -61.04
C PHE A 178 -12.48 -10.28 -61.87
N ASP A 179 -13.39 -11.25 -61.97
CA ASP A 179 -13.72 -12.21 -63.06
C ASP A 179 -12.61 -12.68 -64.03
N ASP A 180 -12.38 -13.99 -64.18
CA ASP A 180 -13.26 -14.94 -64.90
C ASP A 180 -12.57 -16.29 -65.20
N ALA A 181 -13.39 -17.33 -65.39
CA ALA A 181 -13.17 -18.55 -66.17
C ALA A 181 -12.06 -19.59 -65.79
N ALA A 182 -12.50 -20.58 -65.00
CA ALA A 182 -12.43 -22.03 -65.27
C ALA A 182 -11.09 -22.69 -65.71
N THR A 183 -10.50 -23.47 -64.79
CA THR A 183 -10.10 -24.87 -65.04
C THR A 183 -10.11 -25.64 -63.69
N HIS A 184 -11.10 -26.51 -63.50
CA HIS A 184 -11.17 -27.52 -62.43
C HIS A 184 -10.71 -28.88 -63.03
N PRO A 185 -10.11 -29.83 -62.27
CA PRO A 185 -10.88 -30.59 -61.27
C PRO A 185 -10.13 -30.94 -59.96
N GLU A 186 -10.95 -31.44 -59.03
CA GLU A 186 -10.73 -31.78 -57.64
C GLU A 186 -9.42 -32.52 -57.29
N SER A 187 -8.85 -32.17 -56.14
CA SER A 187 -8.13 -33.14 -55.31
C SER A 187 -8.43 -32.90 -53.82
N THR A 188 -9.13 -33.88 -53.29
CA THR A 188 -9.48 -34.22 -51.92
C THR A 188 -8.44 -33.83 -50.85
N ALA A 189 -8.88 -33.15 -49.80
CA ALA A 189 -8.12 -32.98 -48.55
C ALA A 189 -7.80 -34.35 -47.92
N PRO A 190 -6.70 -34.50 -47.14
CA PRO A 190 -6.88 -34.24 -45.71
C PRO A 190 -5.66 -33.72 -44.93
N ALA A 191 -5.98 -33.27 -43.72
CA ALA A 191 -5.21 -33.43 -42.48
C ALA A 191 -4.12 -32.40 -42.13
N THR A 192 -4.59 -31.35 -41.46
CA THR A 192 -3.95 -30.67 -40.32
C THR A 192 -3.09 -31.61 -39.45
N PRO A 193 -1.79 -31.33 -39.23
CA PRO A 193 -1.12 -31.82 -38.04
C PRO A 193 -1.42 -30.88 -36.87
N GLY A 194 -1.96 -31.51 -35.82
CA GLY A 194 -2.55 -30.88 -34.66
C GLY A 194 -1.63 -29.93 -33.89
N ARG A 195 -2.28 -28.90 -33.38
CA ARG A 195 -1.88 -28.05 -32.26
C ARG A 195 -1.45 -28.93 -31.08
N HIS A 196 -0.15 -29.05 -30.83
CA HIS A 196 0.35 -29.66 -29.60
C HIS A 196 0.04 -28.73 -28.42
N GLY A 197 -1.02 -29.05 -27.68
CA GLY A 197 -1.20 -28.59 -26.31
C GLY A 197 -0.13 -29.19 -25.37
N PRO A 198 0.20 -28.52 -24.26
CA PRO A 198 1.24 -28.96 -23.34
C PRO A 198 0.82 -30.26 -22.64
N ARG A 199 1.76 -31.21 -22.56
CA ARG A 199 1.60 -32.48 -21.81
C ARG A 199 1.54 -32.21 -20.30
N PRO A 200 0.71 -32.93 -19.53
CA PRO A 200 0.76 -32.88 -18.07
C PRO A 200 2.06 -33.51 -17.56
N GLY A 201 2.67 -32.86 -16.57
CA GLY A 201 3.92 -33.27 -15.96
C GLY A 201 3.82 -34.65 -15.29
N ARG A 202 4.90 -35.42 -15.46
CA ARG A 202 5.15 -36.65 -14.73
C ARG A 202 5.25 -36.32 -13.24
N ALA A 203 4.33 -36.83 -12.42
CA ALA A 203 4.46 -36.74 -10.98
C ALA A 203 5.75 -37.45 -10.56
N MET A 204 6.64 -36.70 -9.90
CA MET A 204 7.85 -37.21 -9.30
C MET A 204 7.71 -37.14 -7.78
N ASP A 205 8.05 -38.23 -7.12
CA ASP A 205 8.14 -38.35 -5.68
C ASP A 205 9.32 -37.50 -5.18
N ALA A 206 9.30 -37.05 -3.92
CA ALA A 206 10.28 -36.12 -3.34
C ALA A 206 11.75 -36.60 -3.29
N ALA A 207 12.07 -37.76 -3.89
CA ALA A 207 13.40 -38.34 -4.01
C ALA A 207 13.83 -38.67 -5.46
N GLY A 208 13.05 -38.31 -6.49
CA GLY A 208 13.51 -38.26 -7.88
C GLY A 208 13.80 -39.61 -8.58
N GLN A 209 13.03 -40.66 -8.32
CA GLN A 209 13.07 -41.90 -9.12
C GLN A 209 11.68 -42.26 -9.69
N PRO A 210 11.59 -42.77 -10.95
CA PRO A 210 10.31 -43.12 -11.57
C PRO A 210 9.80 -44.51 -11.12
N GLN A 211 8.52 -44.59 -10.72
CA GLN A 211 7.88 -45.84 -10.30
C GLN A 211 7.59 -46.79 -11.50
N PRO A 212 7.68 -48.13 -11.33
CA PRO A 212 7.34 -49.10 -12.37
C PRO A 212 5.83 -49.37 -12.41
N GLU A 213 5.25 -49.37 -13.61
CA GLU A 213 3.82 -49.64 -13.82
C GLU A 213 3.50 -51.14 -13.69
N LEU A 214 2.52 -51.48 -12.86
CA LEU A 214 1.89 -52.81 -12.85
C LEU A 214 0.84 -52.89 -13.97
N ARG A 215 0.89 -53.99 -14.72
CA ARG A 215 -0.12 -54.42 -15.71
C ARG A 215 -1.49 -54.66 -15.09
#